data_AF-A0A9X5EG50-F1
#
_entry.id   AF-A0A9X5EG50-F1
#
_cell.length_a   1.000
_cell.length_b   1.000
_cell.length_c   1.000
_cell.angle_alpha   90.00
_cell.angle_beta   90.00
_cell.angle_gamma   90.00
#
_symmetry.space_group_name_H-M   'P 1'
#
loop_
_entity.id
_entity.type
_entity.pdbx_description
1 polymer ?
#
loop_
_entity_poly.entity_id
_entity_poly.type
_entity_poly.pdbx_seq_one_letter_code
_entity_poly.pdbx_strand_id
1 'polypeptide(L)' 'MAKTPPNSGKPWTPANVKELKTLAAQNTPTRVAALKLGRTPAAVAGKASSEGISLKPTNQSPYNRQK' A
#
# COMPACT_ATOMS: atom_id res chain seq x y z
N MET A 1 0.73 20.10 9.82
CA MET A 1 1.13 18.87 10.53
C MET A 1 0.92 17.67 9.61
N ALA A 2 1.93 16.81 9.45
CA ALA A 2 1.73 15.54 8.73
C ALA A 2 0.79 14.66 9.55
N LYS A 3 -0.35 14.26 8.98
CA LYS A 3 -1.28 13.35 9.66
C LYS A 3 -0.61 11.99 9.78
N THR A 4 -0.32 11.57 11.01
CA THR A 4 0.20 10.22 11.27
C THR A 4 -0.87 9.21 10.88
N PRO A 5 -0.56 8.20 10.05
CA PRO A 5 -1.52 7.17 9.71
C PRO A 5 -1.99 6.43 10.99
N PRO A 6 -3.28 6.09 11.10
CA PRO A 6 -3.86 5.50 12.32
C PRO A 6 -3.26 4.13 12.68
N ASN A 7 -2.64 3.45 11.72
CA ASN A 7 -1.96 2.17 11.90
C ASN A 7 -0.43 2.27 11.81
N SER A 8 0.13 3.48 11.90
CA SER A 8 1.57 3.67 12.00
C SER A 8 2.09 3.06 13.30
N GLY A 9 3.16 2.24 13.23
CA GLY A 9 3.75 1.57 14.40
C GLY A 9 2.97 0.36 14.94
N LYS A 10 1.77 0.07 14.43
CA LYS A 10 0.99 -1.10 14.85
C LYS A 10 1.48 -2.39 14.15
N PRO A 11 1.43 -3.54 14.83
CA PRO A 11 1.78 -4.83 14.23
C PRO A 11 0.87 -5.14 13.02
N TRP A 12 1.38 -5.96 12.10
CA TRP A 12 0.59 -6.45 10.98
C TRP A 12 -0.28 -7.61 11.42
N THR A 13 -1.60 -7.45 11.29
CA THR A 13 -2.54 -8.55 11.49
C THR A 13 -2.65 -9.40 10.20
N PRO A 14 -3.05 -10.68 10.30
CA PRO A 14 -3.30 -11.52 9.12
C PRO A 14 -4.34 -10.91 8.18
N ALA A 15 -5.34 -10.20 8.73
CA ALA A 15 -6.34 -9.48 7.95
C ALA A 15 -5.72 -8.38 7.07
N ASN A 16 -4.79 -7.58 7.63
CA ASN A 16 -4.09 -6.54 6.87
C ASN A 16 -3.24 -7.13 5.74
N VAL A 17 -2.63 -8.29 5.96
CA VAL A 17 -1.83 -8.98 4.94
C VAL A 17 -2.72 -9.51 3.81
N LYS A 18 -3.88 -10.10 4.17
CA LYS A 18 -4.87 -10.55 3.18
C LYS A 18 -5.37 -9.38 2.33
N GLU A 19 -5.70 -8.25 2.96
CA GLU A 19 -6.14 -7.06 2.26
C GLU A 19 -5.04 -6.49 1.35
N LEU A 20 -3.79 -6.44 1.81
CA LEU A 20 -2.64 -6.03 1.00
C LEU A 20 -2.47 -6.92 -0.23
N LYS A 21 -2.66 -8.25 -0.10
CA LYS A 21 -2.62 -9.19 -1.22
C LYS A 21 -3.74 -8.95 -2.23
N THR A 22 -4.97 -8.69 -1.76
CA THR A 22 -6.10 -8.34 -2.63
C THR A 22 -5.83 -7.04 -3.39
N LEU A 23 -5.33 -6.01 -2.71
CA LEU A 23 -5.00 -4.73 -3.34
C LEU A 23 -3.89 -4.86 -4.38
N ALA A 24 -2.87 -5.67 -4.10
CA ALA A 24 -1.81 -5.99 -5.05
C ALA A 24 -2.34 -6.71 -6.28
N ALA A 25 -3.22 -7.71 -6.11
CA ALA A 25 -3.86 -8.42 -7.22
C ALA A 25 -4.73 -7.51 -8.10
N GLN A 26 -5.30 -6.45 -7.51
CA GLN A 26 -6.05 -5.41 -8.22
C GLN A 26 -5.15 -4.35 -8.89
N ASN A 27 -3.82 -4.52 -8.88
CA ASN A 27 -2.85 -3.53 -9.35
C ASN A 27 -3.02 -2.16 -8.65
N THR A 28 -3.40 -2.17 -7.37
CA THR A 28 -3.58 -0.94 -6.61
C THR A 28 -2.21 -0.27 -6.38
N PRO A 29 -2.03 1.01 -6.75
CA PRO A 29 -0.78 1.71 -6.47
C PRO A 29 -0.45 1.70 -4.98
N THR A 30 0.83 1.52 -4.62
CA THR A 30 1.29 1.41 -3.23
C THR A 30 0.78 2.54 -2.34
N ARG A 31 0.69 3.76 -2.88
CA ARG A 31 0.18 4.92 -2.14
C ARG A 31 -1.31 4.81 -1.82
N VAL A 32 -2.12 4.28 -2.74
CA VAL A 32 -3.56 4.06 -2.52
C VAL A 32 -3.78 2.91 -1.54
N ALA A 33 -3.00 1.84 -1.66
CA ALA A 33 -3.03 0.73 -0.72
C ALA A 33 -2.68 1.19 0.71
N ALA A 34 -1.68 2.07 0.85
CA ALA A 34 -1.30 2.66 2.12
C ALA A 34 -2.42 3.50 2.75
N LEU A 35 -3.17 4.26 1.95
CA LEU A 35 -4.33 5.02 2.43
C LEU A 35 -5.45 4.09 2.93
N LYS A 36 -5.78 3.03 2.18
CA LYS A 36 -6.80 2.05 2.59
C LYS A 36 -6.43 1.32 3.88
N LEU A 37 -5.16 0.90 4.00
CA LEU A 37 -4.64 0.21 5.18
C LEU A 37 -4.34 1.16 6.35
N GLY A 38 -4.46 2.48 6.17
CA GLY A 38 -4.12 3.48 7.17
C GLY A 38 -2.65 3.43 7.61
N ARG A 39 -1.73 3.09 6.70
CA ARG A 39 -0.28 2.95 6.94
C ARG A 39 0.53 3.89 6.03
N THR A 40 1.84 3.95 6.24
CA THR A 40 2.74 4.66 5.32
C THR A 40 3.03 3.82 4.07
N PRO A 41 3.28 4.44 2.91
CA PRO A 41 3.69 3.71 1.70
C PRO A 41 4.95 2.86 1.92
N ALA A 42 5.91 3.36 2.71
CA ALA A 42 7.12 2.62 3.06
C ALA A 42 6.82 1.36 3.86
N ALA A 43 5.90 1.41 4.83
CA ALA A 43 5.50 0.23 5.61
C ALA A 43 4.80 -0.82 4.74
N VAL A 44 3.94 -0.39 3.82
CA VAL A 44 3.28 -1.27 2.85
C VAL A 44 4.29 -1.92 1.92
N ALA A 45 5.24 -1.15 1.37
CA ALA A 45 6.28 -1.68 0.48
C ALA A 45 7.18 -2.69 1.20
N GLY A 46 7.62 -2.36 2.43
CA GLY A 46 8.42 -3.26 3.25
C GLY A 46 7.68 -4.57 3.55
N LYS A 47 6.42 -4.48 3.99
CA LYS A 47 5.63 -5.69 4.28
C LYS A 47 5.37 -6.52 3.04
N ALA A 48 5.04 -5.90 1.92
CA ALA A 48 4.84 -6.61 0.66
C ALA A 48 6.10 -7.37 0.23
N SER A 49 7.27 -6.74 0.37
CA SER A 49 8.56 -7.41 0.11
C SER A 49 8.79 -8.59 1.05
N SER A 50 8.49 -8.47 2.35
CA SER A 50 8.62 -9.57 3.31
C SER A 50 7.66 -10.73 3.04
N GLU A 51 6.46 -10.43 2.51
CA GLU A 51 5.44 -11.43 2.17
C GLU A 51 5.56 -11.97 0.73
N GLY A 52 6.56 -11.51 -0.03
CA GLY A 52 6.72 -11.89 -1.45
C GLY A 52 5.61 -11.37 -2.37
N ILE A 53 4.90 -10.33 -1.96
CA ILE A 53 3.79 -9.72 -2.72
C ILE A 53 4.36 -8.65 -3.64
N SER A 54 4.27 -8.89 -4.94
CA SER A 54 4.67 -7.90 -5.95
C SER A 54 3.68 -6.74 -6.00
N LEU A 55 4.18 -5.51 -5.80
CA LEU A 55 3.42 -4.26 -5.92
C LEU A 55 3.67 -3.54 -7.26
N LYS A 56 4.22 -4.23 -8.27
CA LYS A 56 4.52 -3.66 -9.60
C LYS A 56 3.25 -3.53 -10.48
N PRO A 57 3.21 -2.56 -11.41
CA PRO A 57 4.33 -1.73 -11.83
C PRO A 57 4.41 -0.40 -11.08
N THR A 58 5.65 -0.03 -10.78
CA THR A 58 6.11 1.28 -10.35
C THR A 58 5.34 2.40 -11.06
N ASN A 59 4.57 3.16 -10.28
CA ASN A 59 4.27 4.55 -10.55
C ASN A 59 3.51 4.84 -11.88
N GLN A 60 2.46 4.09 -12.20
CA GLN A 60 1.46 4.58 -13.15
C GLN A 60 0.56 5.58 -12.41
N SER A 61 0.63 6.86 -12.77
CA SER A 61 -0.33 7.84 -12.26
C SER A 61 -1.72 7.47 -12.80
N PRO A 62 -2.75 7.36 -11.95
CA PRO A 62 -4.08 6.91 -12.37
C PRO A 62 -4.79 7.84 -13.36
N TYR A 63 -4.26 9.05 -13.59
CA TYR A 63 -4.75 9.99 -14.58
C TYR A 63 -3.61 10.38 -15.52
N ASN A 64 -3.80 10.12 -16.81
CA ASN A 64 -3.07 10.81 -17.86
C ASN A 64 -3.53 12.28 -17.84
N ARG A 65 -2.84 13.16 -17.10
CA ARG A 65 -3.04 14.62 -17.26
C ARG A 65 -2.43 15.02 -18.59
N GLN A 66 -3.08 14.69 -19.69
CA GLN A 66 -2.86 15.42 -20.93
C GLN A 66 -3.68 16.71 -20.86
N LYS A 67 -3.02 17.79 -21.30
CA LYS A 67 -3.37 19.21 -21.13
C LYS A 67 -4.76 19.56 -21.64
#